data_AF-A0A9P7KJL8-F1
#
_entry.id   AF-A0A9P7KJL8-F1
#
_cell.length_a   1.000
_cell.length_b   1.000
_cell.length_c   1.000
_cell.angle_alpha   90.00
_cell.angle_beta   90.00
_cell.angle_gamma   90.00
#
_symmetry.space_group_name_H-M   'P 1'
#
loop_
_entity.id
_entity.type
_entity.pdbx_description
1 polymer ?
#
loop_
_entity_poly.entity_id
_entity_poly.type
_entity_poly.pdbx_seq_one_letter_code
_entity_poly.pdbx_strand_id
1 'polypeptide(L)'
;MSWVGPRPKWIFTFCAVIVALAYILPLSRLTQATHGLRFKDRPATDGGRPNGVIFMLLPPSRVQQATLALRNVEDRFNRRLKYPYVLFMVEGEYEQVTELERERIDHITEGRAQFAQVPKSEWDVPATLDQSLVEASIHNIGFSHGYRAMCRFYSGFFWKHPALKSYDWLWRLDTDIEFHCDIPYDPIERVIQSKALYGFIQVADDVEWVQPSLASNVSAFMASLQQDPSQNLDSKPPISFPEDANHEFVWRGPNGVAKALRGEAGNDEWTKRCMYNNFEISHRSIWESELYNRFFEFLDRAGGA
;
A
#
# COMPACT_ATOMS: atom_id res chain seq x y z
N MET A 1 34.33 -52.61 41.94
CA MET A 1 34.75 -51.70 43.02
C MET A 1 33.92 -50.44 42.94
N SER A 2 33.00 -50.31 43.88
CA SER A 2 32.18 -49.13 44.14
C SER A 2 33.02 -47.99 44.69
N TRP A 3 32.90 -46.79 44.13
CA TRP A 3 33.19 -45.54 44.84
C TRP A 3 32.11 -44.52 44.48
N VAL A 4 31.13 -44.39 45.38
CA VAL A 4 30.11 -43.34 45.39
C VAL A 4 30.57 -42.30 46.40
N GLY A 5 30.96 -41.11 45.92
CA GLY A 5 31.10 -39.92 46.75
C GLY A 5 29.73 -39.24 46.96
N PRO A 6 29.52 -38.50 48.06
CA PRO A 6 28.22 -37.96 48.43
C PRO A 6 27.78 -36.85 47.46
N ARG A 7 26.54 -36.95 46.94
CA ARG A 7 25.91 -35.87 46.15
C ARG A 7 25.56 -34.68 47.08
N PRO A 8 25.79 -33.42 46.69
CA PRO A 8 25.46 -32.26 47.52
C PRO A 8 23.94 -32.13 47.71
N LYS A 9 23.50 -32.01 48.97
CA LYS A 9 22.09 -31.85 49.37
C LYS A 9 21.42 -30.54 48.91
N TRP A 10 22.15 -29.65 48.23
CA TRP A 10 21.68 -28.32 47.83
C TRP A 10 20.80 -28.31 46.57
N ILE A 11 20.87 -29.35 45.74
CA ILE A 11 20.08 -29.42 44.49
C ILE A 11 18.59 -29.67 44.78
N PHE A 12 18.26 -30.42 45.83
CA PHE A 12 16.87 -30.67 46.20
C PHE A 12 16.20 -29.47 46.88
N THR A 13 16.95 -28.64 47.60
CA THR A 13 16.41 -27.44 48.24
C THR A 13 16.07 -26.36 47.22
N PHE A 14 16.81 -26.26 46.11
CA PHE A 14 16.54 -25.26 45.06
C PHE A 14 15.32 -25.63 44.20
N CYS A 15 15.11 -26.91 43.89
CA CYS A 15 13.92 -27.36 43.16
C CYS A 15 12.63 -27.24 43.99
N ALA A 16 12.68 -27.48 45.30
CA ALA A 16 11.51 -27.37 46.17
C ALA A 16 11.01 -25.92 46.33
N VAL A 17 11.91 -24.93 46.32
CA VAL A 17 11.55 -23.50 46.43
C VAL A 17 10.89 -22.98 45.15
N ILE A 18 11.34 -23.44 43.98
CA ILE A 18 10.73 -23.05 42.69
C ILE A 18 9.31 -23.64 42.55
N VAL A 19 9.10 -24.89 42.98
CA VAL A 19 7.77 -25.52 42.95
C VAL A 19 6.83 -24.88 43.98
N ALA A 20 7.31 -24.53 45.17
CA ALA A 20 6.48 -23.85 46.18
C ALA A 20 6.05 -22.43 45.76
N LEU A 21 6.91 -21.68 45.05
CA LEU A 21 6.57 -20.36 44.53
C LEU A 21 5.54 -20.41 43.38
N ALA A 22 5.45 -21.54 42.65
CA ALA A 22 4.44 -21.75 41.62
C ALA A 22 3.03 -22.03 42.19
N TYR A 23 2.92 -22.47 43.44
CA TYR A 23 1.63 -22.77 44.10
C TYR A 23 1.07 -21.64 44.97
N ILE A 24 1.87 -20.60 45.26
CA ILE A 24 1.46 -19.47 46.13
C ILE A 24 1.00 -18.25 45.31
N LEU A 25 1.24 -18.23 44.00
CA LEU A 25 0.72 -17.19 43.13
C LEU A 25 -0.62 -17.66 42.53
N PRO A 26 -1.74 -16.97 42.79
CA PRO A 26 -3.00 -17.31 42.15
C PRO A 26 -2.83 -17.17 40.64
N LEU A 27 -2.98 -18.27 39.90
CA LEU A 27 -2.92 -18.30 38.42
C LEU A 27 -3.88 -17.30 37.75
N SER A 28 -4.84 -16.74 38.48
CA SER A 28 -5.72 -15.67 38.01
C SER A 28 -5.04 -14.32 37.78
N ARG A 29 -3.81 -14.09 38.30
CA ARG A 29 -3.07 -12.83 38.05
C ARG A 29 -2.13 -12.88 36.85
N LEU A 30 -1.73 -14.05 36.38
CA LEU A 30 -0.84 -14.20 35.22
C LEU A 30 -1.59 -14.12 33.89
N THR A 31 -2.88 -14.46 33.86
CA THR A 31 -3.75 -14.25 32.68
C THR A 31 -4.25 -12.81 32.56
N GLN A 32 -4.17 -12.01 33.62
CA GLN A 32 -4.54 -10.58 33.58
C GLN A 32 -3.39 -9.66 33.15
N ALA A 33 -2.14 -10.08 33.32
CA ALA A 33 -0.98 -9.23 33.03
C ALA A 33 -0.61 -9.17 31.54
N THR A 34 -0.93 -10.21 30.74
CA THR A 34 -0.69 -10.19 29.28
C THR A 34 -1.86 -9.58 28.49
N HIS A 35 -3.05 -9.48 29.09
CA HIS A 35 -4.19 -8.71 28.57
C HIS A 35 -4.20 -7.23 29.02
N GLY A 36 -3.17 -6.81 29.77
CA GLY A 36 -3.14 -5.56 30.53
C GLY A 36 -2.42 -4.37 29.91
N LEU A 37 -1.80 -4.51 28.73
CA LEU A 37 -1.43 -3.36 27.90
C LEU A 37 -2.57 -3.04 26.92
N ARG A 38 -3.80 -2.96 27.44
CA ARG A 38 -4.83 -2.16 26.78
C ARG A 38 -4.28 -0.73 26.81
N PHE A 39 -3.69 -0.29 25.70
CA PHE A 39 -3.50 1.12 25.45
C PHE A 39 -4.84 1.78 25.79
N LYS A 40 -4.85 2.62 26.84
CA LYS A 40 -6.04 3.41 27.21
C LYS A 40 -6.59 3.94 25.91
N ASP A 41 -7.88 3.69 25.65
CA ASP A 41 -8.60 4.30 24.54
C ASP A 41 -8.20 5.77 24.54
N ARG A 42 -7.45 6.17 23.50
CA ARG A 42 -7.06 7.57 23.37
C ARG A 42 -8.40 8.30 23.29
N PRO A 43 -8.67 9.31 24.14
CA PRO A 43 -9.84 10.13 23.92
C PRO A 43 -9.73 10.63 22.48
N ALA A 44 -10.82 10.50 21.72
CA ALA A 44 -10.91 11.06 20.38
C ALA A 44 -10.33 12.48 20.44
N THR A 45 -9.34 12.77 19.60
CA THR A 45 -8.84 14.14 19.43
C THR A 45 -10.04 15.08 19.29
N ASP A 46 -9.99 16.27 19.88
CA ASP A 46 -11.11 17.24 19.89
C ASP A 46 -11.69 17.56 18.48
N GLY A 47 -11.00 17.16 17.40
CA GLY A 47 -11.44 17.28 16.00
C GLY A 47 -12.02 16.01 15.36
N GLY A 48 -12.26 14.92 16.10
CA GLY A 48 -12.71 13.64 15.53
C GLY A 48 -11.61 12.88 14.78
N ARG A 49 -11.96 11.69 14.28
CA ARG A 49 -11.08 10.84 13.44
C ARG A 49 -10.97 11.43 12.03
N PRO A 50 -9.77 11.46 11.40
CA PRO A 50 -9.62 11.87 10.01
C PRO A 50 -10.58 11.15 9.06
N ASN A 51 -11.13 11.89 8.08
CA ASN A 51 -11.98 11.33 7.02
C ASN A 51 -11.15 10.46 6.08
N GLY A 52 -11.04 9.17 6.41
CA GLY A 52 -10.27 8.22 5.63
C GLY A 52 -10.92 6.84 5.52
N VAL A 53 -10.33 6.03 4.65
CA VAL A 53 -10.77 4.69 4.29
C VAL A 53 -9.57 3.78 4.06
N ILE A 54 -9.68 2.52 4.48
CA ILE A 54 -8.73 1.48 4.12
C ILE A 54 -9.24 0.79 2.86
N PHE A 55 -8.39 0.55 1.87
CA PHE A 55 -8.82 -0.14 0.66
C PHE A 55 -7.82 -1.19 0.21
N MET A 56 -8.35 -2.24 -0.41
CA MET A 56 -7.61 -3.40 -0.91
C MET A 56 -8.18 -3.79 -2.26
N LEU A 57 -7.33 -4.26 -3.18
CA LEU A 57 -7.79 -4.98 -4.36
C LEU A 57 -7.80 -6.48 -4.02
N LEU A 58 -8.95 -7.11 -4.17
CA LEU A 58 -9.24 -8.43 -3.65
C LEU A 58 -9.73 -9.37 -4.77
N PRO A 59 -8.83 -10.02 -5.51
CA PRO A 59 -9.25 -11.05 -6.45
C PRO A 59 -9.83 -12.27 -5.70
N PRO A 60 -10.76 -13.04 -6.29
CA PRO A 60 -11.37 -14.21 -5.66
C PRO A 60 -10.36 -15.22 -5.09
N SER A 61 -9.24 -15.42 -5.78
CA SER A 61 -8.16 -16.33 -5.37
C SER A 61 -7.42 -15.92 -4.10
N ARG A 62 -7.61 -14.68 -3.60
CA ARG A 62 -6.93 -14.14 -2.41
C ARG A 62 -7.86 -13.91 -1.23
N VAL A 63 -9.15 -14.25 -1.35
CA VAL A 63 -10.16 -14.00 -0.31
C VAL A 63 -9.78 -14.58 1.06
N GLN A 64 -9.24 -15.81 1.10
CA GLN A 64 -8.86 -16.41 2.38
C GLN A 64 -7.64 -15.71 3.00
N GLN A 65 -6.68 -15.28 2.18
CA GLN A 65 -5.51 -14.54 2.65
C GLN A 65 -5.91 -13.15 3.16
N ALA A 66 -6.75 -12.43 2.40
CA ALA A 66 -7.27 -11.13 2.81
C ALA A 66 -8.11 -11.20 4.09
N THR A 67 -8.84 -12.30 4.31
CA THR A 67 -9.57 -12.52 5.57
C THR A 67 -8.63 -12.54 6.78
N LEU A 68 -7.46 -13.18 6.64
CA LEU A 68 -6.42 -13.19 7.69
C LEU A 68 -5.81 -11.80 7.87
N ALA A 69 -5.54 -11.09 6.78
CA ALA A 69 -5.03 -9.72 6.81
C ALA A 69 -6.01 -8.76 7.49
N LEU A 70 -7.30 -8.79 7.14
CA LEU A 70 -8.35 -7.98 7.77
C LEU A 70 -8.43 -8.24 9.27
N ARG A 71 -8.39 -9.52 9.68
CA ARG A 71 -8.36 -9.88 11.10
C ARG A 71 -7.14 -9.30 11.80
N ASN A 72 -5.95 -9.42 11.19
CA ASN A 72 -4.73 -8.84 11.74
C ASN A 72 -4.82 -7.31 11.86
N VAL A 73 -5.31 -6.62 10.83
CA VAL A 73 -5.51 -5.16 10.83
C VAL A 73 -6.49 -4.74 11.93
N GLU A 74 -7.62 -5.44 12.08
CA GLU A 74 -8.58 -5.20 13.16
C GLU A 74 -7.95 -5.43 14.53
N ASP A 75 -7.29 -6.58 14.73
CA ASP A 75 -6.65 -6.95 15.99
C ASP A 75 -5.56 -5.95 16.38
N ARG A 76 -4.70 -5.51 15.46
CA ARG A 76 -3.56 -4.65 15.80
C ARG A 76 -3.89 -3.17 15.81
N PHE A 77 -4.94 -2.76 15.10
CA PHE A 77 -5.21 -1.36 14.84
C PHE A 77 -6.70 -1.02 14.80
N ASN A 78 -7.40 -1.47 13.75
CA ASN A 78 -8.58 -0.77 13.28
C ASN A 78 -9.84 -1.01 14.13
N ARG A 79 -9.85 -2.03 15.00
CA ARG A 79 -10.97 -2.25 15.93
C ARG A 79 -11.17 -1.09 16.92
N ARG A 80 -10.15 -0.24 17.12
CA ARG A 80 -10.24 0.94 17.99
C ARG A 80 -10.71 2.19 17.26
N LEU A 81 -10.29 2.39 16.02
CA LEU A 81 -10.56 3.63 15.27
C LEU A 81 -11.72 3.48 14.27
N LYS A 82 -12.09 2.26 13.92
CA LYS A 82 -13.26 1.94 13.11
C LYS A 82 -13.24 2.63 11.73
N TYR A 83 -12.09 2.69 11.06
CA TYR A 83 -12.02 3.09 9.65
C TYR A 83 -12.84 2.12 8.77
N PRO A 84 -13.60 2.61 7.78
CA PRO A 84 -14.30 1.77 6.82
C PRO A 84 -13.31 1.06 5.87
N TYR A 85 -13.77 -0.03 5.24
CA TYR A 85 -13.03 -0.72 4.20
C TYR A 85 -13.73 -0.65 2.85
N VAL A 86 -12.96 -0.47 1.78
CA VAL A 86 -13.43 -0.69 0.40
C VAL A 86 -12.60 -1.82 -0.21
N LEU A 87 -13.26 -2.91 -0.55
CA LEU A 87 -12.67 -4.10 -1.15
C LEU A 87 -13.00 -4.11 -2.64
N PHE A 88 -12.01 -3.80 -3.47
CA PHE A 88 -12.17 -3.76 -4.92
C PHE A 88 -12.12 -5.16 -5.52
N MET A 89 -13.02 -5.45 -6.45
CA MET A 89 -13.05 -6.68 -7.24
C MET A 89 -13.27 -6.29 -8.70
N VAL A 90 -12.70 -7.03 -9.65
CA VAL A 90 -13.00 -6.76 -11.06
C VAL A 90 -14.46 -7.12 -11.34
N GLU A 91 -15.10 -6.40 -12.25
CA GLU A 91 -16.47 -6.67 -12.68
C GLU A 91 -16.69 -8.17 -13.03
N GLY A 92 -17.65 -8.81 -12.36
CA GLY A 92 -17.96 -10.24 -12.50
C GLY A 92 -17.18 -11.19 -11.58
N GLU A 93 -16.30 -10.67 -10.72
CA GLU A 93 -15.58 -11.49 -9.73
C GLU A 93 -16.35 -11.66 -8.41
N TYR A 94 -17.28 -10.76 -8.08
CA TYR A 94 -18.01 -10.78 -6.82
C TYR A 94 -18.80 -12.08 -6.61
N GLU A 95 -19.40 -12.61 -7.68
CA GLU A 95 -20.19 -13.84 -7.68
C GLU A 95 -19.34 -15.09 -7.41
N GLN A 96 -18.02 -15.00 -7.57
CA GLN A 96 -17.07 -16.09 -7.33
C GLN A 96 -16.71 -16.22 -5.85
N VAL A 97 -17.01 -15.19 -5.04
CA VAL A 97 -16.84 -15.22 -3.60
C VAL A 97 -18.02 -15.98 -2.99
N THR A 98 -17.76 -16.90 -2.07
CA THR A 98 -18.82 -17.65 -1.41
C THR A 98 -19.54 -16.80 -0.35
N GLU A 99 -20.79 -17.16 -0.02
CA GLU A 99 -21.53 -16.48 1.05
C GLU A 99 -20.78 -16.56 2.39
N LEU A 100 -20.23 -17.72 2.71
CA LEU A 100 -19.44 -17.93 3.94
C LEU A 100 -18.22 -16.99 4.01
N GLU A 101 -17.57 -16.71 2.88
CA GLU A 101 -16.45 -15.79 2.84
C GLU A 101 -16.89 -14.34 3.03
N ARG A 102 -18.01 -13.94 2.42
CA ARG A 102 -18.61 -12.62 2.64
C ARG A 102 -19.02 -12.42 4.09
N GLU A 103 -19.72 -13.39 4.69
CA GLU A 103 -20.12 -13.37 6.09
C GLU A 103 -18.92 -13.26 7.04
N ARG A 104 -17.80 -13.93 6.72
CA ARG A 104 -16.56 -13.81 7.51
C ARG A 104 -15.96 -12.41 7.44
N ILE A 105 -15.88 -11.84 6.23
CA ILE A 105 -15.38 -10.47 6.03
C ILE A 105 -16.28 -9.46 6.77
N ASP A 106 -17.60 -9.61 6.63
CA ASP A 106 -18.59 -8.78 7.33
C ASP A 106 -18.42 -8.87 8.85
N HIS A 107 -18.33 -10.10 9.38
CA HIS A 107 -18.13 -10.33 10.81
C HIS A 107 -16.83 -9.73 11.35
N ILE A 108 -15.70 -9.95 10.66
CA ILE A 108 -14.39 -9.43 11.08
C ILE A 108 -14.39 -7.90 11.09
N THR A 109 -14.99 -7.29 10.07
CA THR A 109 -15.01 -5.83 9.91
C THR A 109 -16.18 -5.16 10.63
N GLU A 110 -17.03 -5.93 11.31
CA GLU A 110 -18.26 -5.46 11.97
C GLU A 110 -19.18 -4.68 11.00
N GLY A 111 -19.34 -5.19 9.77
CA GLY A 111 -20.17 -4.59 8.73
C GLY A 111 -19.64 -3.31 8.09
N ARG A 112 -18.38 -2.94 8.35
CA ARG A 112 -17.75 -1.73 7.78
C ARG A 112 -17.12 -1.94 6.39
N ALA A 113 -17.01 -3.18 5.92
CA ALA A 113 -16.48 -3.47 4.61
C ALA A 113 -17.55 -3.33 3.52
N GLN A 114 -17.21 -2.61 2.46
CA GLN A 114 -17.99 -2.51 1.25
C GLN A 114 -17.22 -3.15 0.09
N PHE A 115 -17.89 -3.96 -0.72
CA PHE A 115 -17.36 -4.42 -2.00
C PHE A 115 -17.62 -3.39 -3.10
N ALA A 116 -16.63 -3.16 -3.94
CA ALA A 116 -16.69 -2.21 -5.05
C ALA A 116 -16.19 -2.89 -6.33
N GLN A 117 -16.94 -2.74 -7.43
CA GLN A 117 -16.56 -3.33 -8.71
C GLN A 117 -15.70 -2.36 -9.52
N VAL A 118 -14.54 -2.83 -9.99
CA VAL A 118 -13.69 -2.13 -10.94
C VAL A 118 -14.25 -2.39 -12.34
N PRO A 119 -14.72 -1.35 -13.07
CA PRO A 119 -15.26 -1.51 -14.41
C PRO A 119 -14.21 -2.06 -15.37
N LYS A 120 -14.63 -2.92 -16.31
CA LYS A 120 -13.72 -3.46 -17.33
C LYS A 120 -12.97 -2.39 -18.14
N SER A 121 -13.60 -1.23 -18.39
CA SER A 121 -12.93 -0.11 -19.09
C SER A 121 -11.71 0.46 -18.37
N GLU A 122 -11.62 0.30 -17.05
CA GLU A 122 -10.51 0.76 -16.22
C GLU A 122 -9.48 -0.35 -15.96
N TRP A 123 -9.83 -1.60 -16.28
CA TRP A 123 -9.04 -2.79 -16.00
C TRP A 123 -8.42 -3.42 -17.26
N ASP A 124 -9.21 -3.55 -18.32
CA ASP A 124 -8.81 -4.21 -19.56
C ASP A 124 -7.78 -3.40 -20.34
N VAL A 125 -6.97 -4.10 -21.13
CA VAL A 125 -5.96 -3.48 -21.99
C VAL A 125 -6.68 -2.60 -23.04
N PRO A 126 -6.33 -1.31 -23.17
CA PRO A 126 -6.95 -0.45 -24.17
C PRO A 126 -6.77 -0.99 -25.59
N ALA A 127 -7.86 -1.02 -26.37
CA ALA A 127 -7.84 -1.48 -27.76
C ALA A 127 -6.97 -0.59 -28.68
N THR A 128 -6.62 0.62 -28.23
CA THR A 128 -5.73 1.54 -28.93
C THR A 128 -4.27 1.13 -28.88
N LEU A 129 -3.88 0.25 -27.96
CA LEU A 129 -2.51 -0.28 -27.89
C LEU A 129 -2.32 -1.36 -28.96
N ASP A 130 -1.10 -1.46 -29.48
CA ASP A 130 -0.70 -2.52 -30.40
C ASP A 130 -0.75 -3.87 -29.68
N GLN A 131 -1.74 -4.69 -30.05
CA GLN A 131 -1.99 -5.97 -29.40
C GLN A 131 -0.84 -6.97 -29.61
N SER A 132 -0.14 -6.90 -30.74
CA SER A 132 1.03 -7.75 -31.00
C SER A 132 2.20 -7.39 -30.09
N LEU A 133 2.40 -6.10 -29.80
CA LEU A 133 3.38 -5.67 -28.81
C LEU A 133 2.98 -6.08 -27.39
N VAL A 134 1.69 -5.98 -27.04
CA VAL A 134 1.18 -6.45 -25.75
C VAL A 134 1.47 -7.94 -25.57
N GLU A 135 1.11 -8.78 -26.54
CA GLU A 135 1.35 -10.21 -26.52
C GLU A 135 2.84 -10.56 -26.41
N ALA A 136 3.69 -9.92 -27.22
CA ALA A 136 5.14 -10.11 -27.16
C ALA A 136 5.72 -9.70 -25.79
N SER A 137 5.23 -8.62 -25.20
CA SER A 137 5.70 -8.12 -23.90
C SER A 137 5.42 -9.09 -22.74
N ILE A 138 4.36 -9.90 -22.84
CA ILE A 138 4.01 -10.91 -21.82
C ILE A 138 5.07 -12.01 -21.78
N HIS A 139 5.60 -12.39 -22.94
CA HIS A 139 6.67 -13.38 -23.03
C HIS A 139 8.02 -12.82 -22.54
N ASN A 140 8.30 -11.54 -22.80
CA ASN A 140 9.60 -10.93 -22.48
C ASN A 140 9.72 -10.47 -21.03
N ILE A 141 8.65 -9.88 -20.46
CA ILE A 141 8.64 -9.34 -19.08
C ILE A 141 7.89 -10.29 -18.11
N GLY A 142 7.16 -11.30 -18.59
CA GLY A 142 6.72 -12.43 -17.77
C GLY A 142 5.60 -12.15 -16.74
N PHE A 143 4.99 -10.97 -16.71
CA PHE A 143 3.82 -10.69 -15.86
C PHE A 143 2.49 -10.85 -16.61
N SER A 144 1.51 -11.44 -15.90
CA SER A 144 0.15 -11.67 -16.41
C SER A 144 -0.60 -10.38 -16.70
N HIS A 145 -1.64 -10.47 -17.53
CA HIS A 145 -2.55 -9.34 -17.78
C HIS A 145 -3.14 -8.77 -16.49
N GLY A 146 -3.59 -9.63 -15.57
CA GLY A 146 -4.17 -9.19 -14.30
C GLY A 146 -3.18 -8.42 -13.42
N TYR A 147 -1.91 -8.83 -13.38
CA TYR A 147 -0.88 -8.09 -12.64
C TYR A 147 -0.62 -6.71 -13.24
N ARG A 148 -0.54 -6.62 -14.58
CA ARG A 148 -0.33 -5.34 -15.28
C ARG A 148 -1.54 -4.41 -15.13
N ALA A 149 -2.74 -4.96 -15.24
CA ALA A 149 -3.99 -4.23 -15.00
C ALA A 149 -4.07 -3.70 -13.57
N MET A 150 -3.65 -4.50 -12.57
CA MET A 150 -3.52 -4.05 -11.18
C MET A 150 -2.56 -2.85 -11.05
N CYS A 151 -1.37 -2.93 -11.65
CA CYS A 151 -0.42 -1.81 -11.63
C CYS A 151 -1.02 -0.54 -12.26
N ARG A 152 -1.70 -0.68 -13.40
CA ARG A 152 -2.38 0.43 -14.09
C ARG A 152 -3.53 1.02 -13.25
N PHE A 153 -4.36 0.16 -12.64
CA PHE A 153 -5.47 0.56 -11.78
C PHE A 153 -5.00 1.41 -10.59
N TYR A 154 -3.97 0.93 -9.87
CA TYR A 154 -3.38 1.68 -8.76
C TYR A 154 -2.61 2.93 -9.20
N SER A 155 -2.19 3.02 -10.46
CA SER A 155 -1.50 4.20 -10.98
C SER A 155 -2.44 5.32 -11.43
N GLY A 156 -3.73 5.07 -11.67
CA GLY A 156 -4.56 6.13 -12.27
C GLY A 156 -6.07 6.06 -12.10
N PHE A 157 -6.63 4.95 -11.60
CA PHE A 157 -8.09 4.75 -11.58
C PHE A 157 -8.68 4.62 -10.18
N PHE A 158 -7.98 3.96 -9.23
CA PHE A 158 -8.57 3.62 -7.93
C PHE A 158 -9.22 4.81 -7.21
N TRP A 159 -8.55 5.97 -7.18
CA TRP A 159 -8.99 7.17 -6.47
C TRP A 159 -10.19 7.87 -7.13
N LYS A 160 -10.42 7.63 -8.42
CA LYS A 160 -11.57 8.15 -9.18
C LYS A 160 -12.86 7.39 -8.85
N HIS A 161 -12.73 6.19 -8.29
CA HIS A 161 -13.85 5.30 -8.08
C HIS A 161 -14.88 5.91 -7.11
N PRO A 162 -16.20 5.85 -7.41
CA PRO A 162 -17.24 6.45 -6.58
C PRO A 162 -17.23 6.02 -5.12
N ALA A 163 -16.88 4.76 -4.84
CA ALA A 163 -16.78 4.22 -3.47
C ALA A 163 -15.70 4.91 -2.62
N LEU A 164 -14.68 5.52 -3.23
CA LEU A 164 -13.69 6.29 -2.49
C LEU A 164 -14.08 7.77 -2.40
N LYS A 165 -14.88 8.32 -3.33
CA LYS A 165 -15.13 9.76 -3.55
C LYS A 165 -15.48 10.59 -2.30
N SER A 166 -16.00 10.01 -1.23
CA SER A 166 -16.29 10.75 0.01
C SER A 166 -15.11 10.92 0.97
N TYR A 167 -13.99 10.22 0.75
CA TYR A 167 -12.86 10.18 1.70
C TYR A 167 -11.68 11.05 1.26
N ASP A 168 -11.11 11.80 2.19
CA ASP A 168 -9.94 12.65 1.91
C ASP A 168 -8.62 11.86 2.00
N TRP A 169 -8.57 10.85 2.87
CA TRP A 169 -7.41 10.01 3.11
C TRP A 169 -7.63 8.58 2.66
N LEU A 170 -6.75 8.10 1.80
CA LEU A 170 -6.80 6.77 1.21
C LEU A 170 -5.66 5.94 1.80
N TRP A 171 -5.97 4.84 2.46
CA TRP A 171 -4.97 3.92 3.00
C TRP A 171 -5.01 2.59 2.26
N ARG A 172 -4.06 2.41 1.33
CA ARG A 172 -3.89 1.16 0.61
C ARG A 172 -3.22 0.14 1.50
N LEU A 173 -3.83 -1.03 1.59
CA LEU A 173 -3.23 -2.24 2.11
C LEU A 173 -3.34 -3.35 1.06
N ASP A 174 -2.40 -4.27 1.08
CA ASP A 174 -2.44 -5.47 0.25
C ASP A 174 -3.11 -6.65 0.98
N THR A 175 -3.50 -7.67 0.23
CA THR A 175 -4.21 -8.85 0.75
C THR A 175 -3.37 -9.73 1.67
N ASP A 176 -2.06 -9.52 1.71
CA ASP A 176 -1.08 -10.26 2.49
C ASP A 176 -0.40 -9.42 3.58
N ILE A 177 -0.92 -8.23 3.89
CA ILE A 177 -0.40 -7.39 4.96
C ILE A 177 -0.44 -8.09 6.33
N GLU A 178 0.63 -7.90 7.10
CA GLU A 178 0.68 -8.30 8.51
C GLU A 178 1.32 -7.20 9.37
N PHE A 179 0.59 -6.74 10.38
CA PHE A 179 1.15 -5.96 11.47
C PHE A 179 1.66 -6.89 12.57
N HIS A 180 2.98 -6.85 12.80
CA HIS A 180 3.65 -7.67 13.82
C HIS A 180 3.48 -7.10 15.24
N CYS A 181 3.12 -5.83 15.36
CA CYS A 181 2.93 -5.11 16.62
C CYS A 181 1.57 -4.41 16.64
N ASP A 182 1.05 -4.17 17.84
CA ASP A 182 -0.10 -3.26 18.01
C ASP A 182 0.31 -1.84 17.60
N ILE A 183 -0.57 -1.12 16.90
CA ILE A 183 -0.31 0.25 16.41
C ILE A 183 -1.05 1.23 17.33
N PRO A 184 -0.44 1.81 18.36
CA PRO A 184 -1.17 2.50 19.44
C PRO A 184 -1.66 3.92 19.09
N TYR A 185 -1.47 4.36 17.86
CA TYR A 185 -1.86 5.67 17.36
C TYR A 185 -2.65 5.55 16.06
N ASP A 186 -3.17 6.67 15.57
CA ASP A 186 -3.81 6.77 14.25
C ASP A 186 -2.75 7.11 13.18
N PRO A 187 -2.43 6.21 12.24
CA PRO A 187 -1.43 6.46 11.21
C PRO A 187 -1.80 7.58 10.25
N ILE A 188 -3.08 7.79 9.96
CA ILE A 188 -3.52 8.89 9.09
C ILE A 188 -3.30 10.22 9.80
N GLU A 189 -3.71 10.31 11.07
CA GLU A 189 -3.43 11.47 11.92
C GLU A 189 -1.92 11.75 12.01
N ARG A 190 -1.08 10.70 12.08
CA ARG A 190 0.39 10.88 12.09
C ARG A 190 0.91 11.51 10.80
N VAL A 191 0.38 11.13 9.64
CA VAL A 191 0.75 11.75 8.36
C VAL A 191 0.34 13.23 8.34
N ILE A 192 -0.89 13.53 8.78
CA ILE A 192 -1.41 14.92 8.91
C ILE A 192 -0.52 15.77 9.82
N GLN A 193 -0.19 15.27 11.02
CA GLN A 193 0.65 15.97 12.00
C GLN A 193 2.07 16.23 11.47
N SER A 194 2.54 15.39 10.56
CA SER A 194 3.84 15.56 9.89
C SER A 194 3.78 16.58 8.74
N LYS A 195 2.60 17.19 8.50
CA LYS A 195 2.33 18.09 7.36
C LYS A 195 2.66 17.46 6.01
N ALA A 196 2.49 16.14 5.91
CA ALA A 196 2.75 15.37 4.71
C ALA A 196 1.43 14.97 4.04
N LEU A 197 1.47 14.75 2.72
CA LEU A 197 0.33 14.23 1.96
C LEU A 197 0.46 12.73 1.65
N TYR A 198 1.65 12.14 1.85
CA TYR A 198 1.96 10.76 1.49
C TYR A 198 2.80 10.10 2.58
N GLY A 199 2.46 8.88 2.96
CA GLY A 199 3.14 8.07 3.95
C GLY A 199 3.46 6.68 3.41
N PHE A 200 4.70 6.23 3.63
CA PHE A 200 5.22 4.92 3.26
C PHE A 200 6.08 4.37 4.40
N ILE A 201 6.38 3.07 4.36
CA ILE A 201 7.24 2.40 5.37
C ILE A 201 8.56 1.87 4.80
N GLN A 202 8.65 1.74 3.48
CA GLN A 202 9.83 1.19 2.80
C GLN A 202 10.09 1.90 1.47
N VAL A 203 11.37 2.14 1.18
CA VAL A 203 11.86 2.44 -0.17
C VAL A 203 12.61 1.20 -0.66
N ALA A 204 12.34 0.80 -1.90
CA ALA A 204 12.99 -0.31 -2.55
C ALA A 204 13.55 0.12 -3.90
N ASP A 205 14.55 -0.61 -4.39
CA ASP A 205 15.01 -0.47 -5.76
C ASP A 205 14.27 -1.49 -6.62
N ASP A 206 13.66 -1.03 -7.70
CA ASP A 206 13.04 -1.89 -8.69
C ASP A 206 14.06 -2.33 -9.75
N VAL A 207 13.75 -3.39 -10.48
CA VAL A 207 14.63 -3.98 -11.48
C VAL A 207 14.39 -3.33 -12.84
N GLU A 208 15.43 -3.18 -13.65
CA GLU A 208 15.32 -2.44 -14.91
C GLU A 208 14.49 -3.18 -15.97
N TRP A 209 14.61 -4.51 -16.01
CA TRP A 209 13.99 -5.34 -17.04
C TRP A 209 12.45 -5.35 -16.99
N VAL A 210 11.83 -4.90 -15.89
CA VAL A 210 10.36 -4.77 -15.78
C VAL A 210 9.85 -3.38 -16.20
N GLN A 211 10.75 -2.41 -16.37
CA GLN A 211 10.45 -1.01 -16.68
C GLN A 211 11.41 -0.43 -17.73
N PRO A 212 11.70 -1.14 -18.85
CA PRO A 212 12.81 -0.82 -19.74
C PRO A 212 12.72 0.58 -20.36
N SER A 213 11.50 1.09 -20.61
CA SER A 213 11.26 2.41 -21.19
C SER A 213 10.73 3.45 -20.20
N LEU A 214 10.54 3.10 -18.92
CA LEU A 214 9.89 4.00 -17.97
C LEU A 214 10.68 5.28 -17.79
N ALA A 215 12.01 5.19 -17.58
CA ALA A 215 12.85 6.36 -17.41
C ALA A 215 12.79 7.30 -18.64
N SER A 216 12.95 6.76 -19.84
CA SER A 216 12.85 7.56 -21.07
C SER A 216 11.48 8.21 -21.25
N ASN A 217 10.38 7.50 -20.91
CA ASN A 217 9.03 8.05 -20.99
C ASN A 217 8.79 9.15 -19.95
N VAL A 218 9.28 9.00 -18.72
CA VAL A 218 9.20 10.03 -17.68
C VAL A 218 10.02 11.27 -18.10
N SER A 219 11.22 11.06 -18.62
CA SER A 219 12.08 12.11 -19.19
C SER A 219 11.39 12.87 -20.33
N ALA A 220 10.77 12.16 -21.27
CA ALA A 220 9.99 12.76 -22.36
C ALA A 220 8.79 13.57 -21.85
N PHE A 221 8.07 13.08 -20.84
CA PHE A 221 7.00 13.83 -20.20
C PHE A 221 7.53 15.11 -19.56
N MET A 222 8.63 15.04 -18.80
CA MET A 222 9.25 16.22 -18.17
C MET A 222 9.61 17.30 -19.19
N ALA A 223 10.19 16.91 -20.33
CA ALA A 223 10.52 17.83 -21.42
C ALA A 223 9.27 18.43 -22.08
N SER A 224 8.18 17.66 -22.19
CA SER A 224 6.92 18.12 -22.79
C SER A 224 6.27 19.28 -22.02
N LEU A 225 6.53 19.37 -20.70
CA LEU A 225 6.02 20.47 -19.87
C LEU A 225 6.75 21.79 -20.13
N GLN A 226 7.95 21.75 -20.71
CA GLN A 226 8.75 22.94 -21.02
C GLN A 226 8.49 23.49 -22.42
N GLN A 227 7.73 22.76 -23.25
CA GLN A 227 7.41 23.22 -24.60
C GLN A 227 6.47 24.42 -24.56
N ASP A 228 6.67 25.34 -25.50
CA ASP A 228 5.91 26.58 -25.59
C ASP A 228 4.39 26.29 -25.61
N PRO A 229 3.60 26.83 -24.66
CA PRO A 229 2.15 26.66 -24.64
C PRO A 229 1.47 27.07 -25.95
N SER A 230 2.09 27.94 -26.75
CA SER A 230 1.58 28.36 -28.07
C SER A 230 1.59 27.24 -29.13
N GLN A 231 2.36 26.17 -28.91
CA GLN A 231 2.48 25.01 -29.79
C GLN A 231 1.60 23.82 -29.36
N ASN A 232 0.95 23.89 -28.19
CA ASN A 232 0.09 22.82 -27.69
C ASN A 232 -1.31 22.91 -28.29
N LEU A 233 -1.67 21.91 -29.10
CA LEU A 233 -2.98 21.79 -29.75
C LEU A 233 -4.14 21.61 -28.74
N ASP A 234 -3.83 21.25 -27.49
CA ASP A 234 -4.81 20.78 -26.49
C ASP A 234 -5.41 21.88 -25.59
N SER A 235 -5.11 23.17 -25.80
CA SER A 235 -5.71 24.30 -25.05
C SER A 235 -5.54 24.28 -23.51
N LYS A 236 -4.80 23.31 -22.95
CA LYS A 236 -4.63 23.17 -21.50
C LYS A 236 -3.69 24.25 -20.95
N PRO A 237 -3.92 24.76 -19.71
CA PRO A 237 -3.04 25.75 -19.11
C PRO A 237 -1.61 25.19 -18.93
N PRO A 238 -0.59 26.06 -18.97
CA PRO A 238 0.78 25.66 -18.66
C PRO A 238 0.86 25.11 -17.22
N ILE A 239 1.64 24.06 -17.04
CA ILE A 239 1.89 23.44 -15.74
C ILE A 239 3.38 23.16 -15.59
N SER A 240 3.91 23.35 -14.38
CA SER A 240 5.32 23.09 -14.07
C SER A 240 5.43 22.24 -12.81
N PHE A 241 6.62 21.67 -12.60
CA PHE A 241 6.95 21.06 -11.32
C PHE A 241 7.02 22.12 -10.21
N PRO A 242 6.69 21.76 -8.96
CA PRO A 242 7.02 22.59 -7.80
C PRO A 242 8.52 22.88 -7.71
N GLU A 243 8.91 24.05 -7.22
CA GLU A 243 10.32 24.45 -7.08
C GLU A 243 11.10 23.52 -6.13
N ASP A 244 10.40 22.93 -5.15
CA ASP A 244 10.94 22.02 -4.15
C ASP A 244 10.79 20.53 -4.53
N ALA A 245 10.47 20.24 -5.80
CA ALA A 245 10.36 18.86 -6.28
C ALA A 245 11.70 18.10 -6.10
N ASN A 246 11.65 16.98 -5.39
CA ASN A 246 12.81 16.14 -5.13
C ASN A 246 13.19 15.27 -6.34
N HIS A 247 13.70 15.90 -7.40
CA HIS A 247 14.10 15.20 -8.62
C HIS A 247 15.24 14.18 -8.39
N GLU A 248 16.13 14.42 -7.43
CA GLU A 248 17.26 13.53 -7.13
C GLU A 248 16.84 12.21 -6.44
N PHE A 249 15.61 12.12 -5.93
CA PHE A 249 15.06 10.83 -5.52
C PHE A 249 14.93 9.88 -6.72
N VAL A 250 14.59 10.43 -7.88
CA VAL A 250 14.25 9.71 -9.11
C VAL A 250 15.44 9.63 -10.07
N TRP A 251 16.25 10.69 -10.13
CA TRP A 251 17.35 10.85 -11.08
C TRP A 251 18.72 10.92 -10.37
N ARG A 252 19.75 10.30 -10.96
CA ARG A 252 21.10 10.22 -10.39
C ARG A 252 21.84 11.55 -10.52
N GLY A 253 21.74 12.34 -9.46
CA GLY A 253 22.46 13.60 -9.27
C GLY A 253 22.08 14.71 -10.25
N PRO A 254 22.71 15.89 -10.14
CA PRO A 254 22.30 17.09 -10.90
C PRO A 254 22.34 16.91 -12.42
N ASN A 255 23.31 16.14 -12.93
CA ASN A 255 23.42 15.86 -14.36
C ASN A 255 22.28 14.96 -14.87
N GLY A 256 21.88 13.96 -14.08
CA GLY A 256 20.73 13.10 -14.42
C GLY A 256 19.43 13.90 -14.45
N VAL A 257 19.23 14.78 -13.45
CA VAL A 257 18.09 15.71 -13.42
C VAL A 257 18.07 16.62 -14.65
N ALA A 258 19.23 17.22 -15.00
CA ALA A 258 19.31 18.10 -16.15
C ALA A 258 19.01 17.38 -17.48
N LYS A 259 19.48 16.15 -17.67
CA LYS A 259 19.13 15.32 -18.83
C LYS A 259 17.64 14.99 -18.87
N ALA A 260 17.05 14.63 -17.73
CA ALA A 260 15.63 14.28 -17.64
C ALA A 260 14.73 15.46 -18.00
N LEU A 261 15.06 16.66 -17.51
CA LEU A 261 14.35 17.89 -17.86
C LEU A 261 14.41 18.23 -19.36
N ARG A 262 15.42 17.75 -20.09
CA ARG A 262 15.56 17.92 -21.54
C ARG A 262 15.00 16.76 -22.37
N GLY A 263 14.53 15.67 -21.73
CA GLY A 263 14.06 14.49 -22.44
C GLY A 263 15.17 13.55 -22.91
N GLU A 264 16.38 13.70 -22.37
CA GLU A 264 17.59 12.99 -22.79
C GLU A 264 18.00 11.85 -21.83
N ALA A 265 17.34 11.74 -20.67
CA ALA A 265 17.65 10.72 -19.68
C ALA A 265 17.00 9.36 -20.00
N GLY A 266 17.71 8.29 -19.65
CA GLY A 266 17.24 6.90 -19.70
C GLY A 266 17.53 6.15 -18.40
N ASN A 267 17.64 4.82 -18.48
CA ASN A 267 17.81 3.96 -17.30
C ASN A 267 19.12 4.20 -16.54
N ASP A 268 20.17 4.67 -17.23
CA ASP A 268 21.46 4.99 -16.62
C ASP A 268 21.35 6.17 -15.64
N GLU A 269 20.48 7.13 -15.92
CA GLU A 269 20.17 8.25 -15.03
C GLU A 269 19.11 7.91 -13.98
N TRP A 270 18.40 6.80 -14.10
CA TRP A 270 17.32 6.42 -13.18
C TRP A 270 17.86 5.81 -11.89
N THR A 271 17.37 6.26 -10.74
CA THR A 271 17.76 5.69 -9.43
C THR A 271 17.15 4.30 -9.22
N LYS A 272 16.01 4.02 -9.88
CA LYS A 272 15.17 2.83 -9.70
C LYS A 272 14.46 2.76 -8.34
N ARG A 273 14.61 3.80 -7.52
CA ARG A 273 13.99 3.87 -6.19
C ARG A 273 12.50 4.13 -6.31
N CYS A 274 11.71 3.35 -5.60
CA CYS A 274 10.28 3.56 -5.44
C CYS A 274 9.87 3.41 -3.98
N MET A 275 8.82 4.11 -3.59
CA MET A 275 8.14 3.82 -2.33
C MET A 275 7.37 2.52 -2.52
N TYR A 276 7.61 1.53 -1.66
CA TYR A 276 6.97 0.22 -1.79
C TYR A 276 5.50 0.33 -1.40
N ASN A 277 4.63 0.42 -2.40
CA ASN A 277 3.27 0.94 -2.28
C ASN A 277 2.21 -0.09 -1.85
N ASN A 278 2.61 -1.30 -1.46
CA ASN A 278 1.74 -2.29 -0.83
C ASN A 278 1.26 -1.81 0.55
N PHE A 279 1.95 -0.85 1.15
CA PHE A 279 1.47 0.01 2.25
C PHE A 279 1.59 1.47 1.81
N GLU A 280 0.46 2.18 1.79
CA GLU A 280 0.44 3.58 1.39
C GLU A 280 -0.67 4.33 2.11
N ILE A 281 -0.37 5.50 2.68
CA ILE A 281 -1.37 6.45 3.14
C ILE A 281 -1.22 7.71 2.31
N SER A 282 -2.24 8.06 1.53
CA SER A 282 -2.19 9.21 0.63
C SER A 282 -3.41 10.11 0.80
N HIS A 283 -3.17 11.42 0.79
CA HIS A 283 -4.23 12.40 0.68
C HIS A 283 -4.69 12.47 -0.78
N ARG A 284 -6.01 12.56 -1.00
CA ARG A 284 -6.59 12.55 -2.34
C ARG A 284 -6.00 13.60 -3.29
N SER A 285 -5.68 14.78 -2.76
CA SER A 285 -5.22 15.90 -3.60
C SER A 285 -3.95 15.58 -4.41
N ILE A 286 -3.17 14.56 -4.02
CA ILE A 286 -2.06 14.06 -4.85
C ILE A 286 -2.59 13.55 -6.18
N TRP A 287 -3.62 12.72 -6.12
CA TRP A 287 -4.18 12.02 -7.27
C TRP A 287 -5.08 12.93 -8.12
N GLU A 288 -5.76 13.89 -7.49
CA GLU A 288 -6.55 14.92 -8.17
C GLU A 288 -5.69 16.01 -8.83
N SER A 289 -4.38 16.02 -8.59
CA SER A 289 -3.46 16.98 -9.20
C SER A 289 -3.49 16.86 -10.73
N GLU A 290 -3.63 18.00 -11.41
CA GLU A 290 -3.54 18.08 -12.87
C GLU A 290 -2.18 17.54 -13.37
N LEU A 291 -1.09 17.81 -12.62
CA LEU A 291 0.25 17.31 -12.96
C LEU A 291 0.29 15.78 -12.94
N TYR A 292 -0.29 15.17 -11.91
CA TYR A 292 -0.33 13.71 -11.78
C TYR A 292 -1.21 13.08 -12.86
N ASN A 293 -2.38 13.66 -13.14
CA ASN A 293 -3.28 13.17 -14.18
C ASN A 293 -2.63 13.26 -15.57
N ARG A 294 -1.99 14.37 -15.91
CA ARG A 294 -1.26 14.51 -17.18
C ARG A 294 -0.10 13.52 -17.28
N PHE A 295 0.61 13.28 -16.17
CA PHE A 295 1.68 12.29 -16.11
C PHE A 295 1.15 10.88 -16.36
N PHE A 296 0.11 10.47 -15.63
CA PHE A 296 -0.53 9.18 -15.80
C PHE A 296 -1.05 9.00 -17.23
N GLU A 297 -1.80 9.96 -17.77
CA GLU A 297 -2.32 9.92 -19.14
C GLU A 297 -1.21 9.81 -20.20
N PHE A 298 -0.07 10.47 -19.97
CA PHE A 298 1.08 10.38 -20.86
C PHE A 298 1.66 8.96 -20.87
N LEU A 299 1.87 8.36 -19.69
CA LEU A 299 2.38 7.00 -19.57
C LEU A 299 1.39 5.95 -20.07
N ASP A 300 0.09 6.15 -19.80
CA ASP A 300 -0.97 5.24 -20.24
C ASP A 300 -1.06 5.17 -21.76
N ARG A 301 -0.90 6.31 -22.45
CA ARG A 301 -0.78 6.35 -23.93
C ARG A 301 0.51 5.74 -24.45
N ALA A 302 1.61 5.85 -23.70
CA ALA A 302 2.89 5.25 -24.09
C ALA A 302 2.88 3.71 -24.01
N GLY A 303 1.94 3.10 -23.28
CA GLY A 303 1.69 1.66 -23.29
C GLY A 303 2.69 0.80 -22.51
N GLY A 304 3.73 1.39 -21.93
CA GLY A 304 4.67 0.71 -21.02
C GLY A 304 5.54 -0.38 -21.66
N ALA A 305 5.75 -0.34 -22.99
CA ALA A 305 6.60 -1.26 -23.74
C ALA A 305 8.09 -0.98 -23.56
#